data_AF-A0A4Y2ER21-F1
#
_entry.id   AF-A0A4Y2ER21-F1
#
_cell.length_a   1.000
_cell.length_b   1.000
_cell.length_c   1.000
_cell.angle_alpha   90.00
_cell.angle_beta   90.00
_cell.angle_gamma   90.00
#
_symmetry.space_group_name_H-M   'P 1'
#
loop_
_entity.id
_entity.type
_entity.pdbx_description
1 polymer ?
#
loop_
_entity_poly.entity_id
_entity_poly.type
_entity_poly.pdbx_seq_one_letter_code
_entity_poly.pdbx_strand_id
1 'polypeptide(L)'
;MCSALAYIPLNIVEDACIVIMEITPQQEKFSEFIDYFVEQWMHNPLLPTALWNVNDQRHRTNNVAEGWNSKLNRMIGRQQPNGQLLDKCLKDEANNIFHVIRSRELGEFGVKRKK
;
A
#
# COMPACT_ATOMS: atom_id res chain seq x y z
N MET A 1 -14.98 -8.16 8.88
CA MET A 1 -16.17 -7.32 8.63
C MET A 1 -15.73 -5.91 8.28
N CYS A 2 -15.13 -5.16 9.21
CA CYS A 2 -14.67 -3.78 8.94
C CYS A 2 -13.50 -3.67 7.96
N SER A 3 -12.69 -4.73 7.79
CA SER A 3 -11.59 -4.73 6.80
C SER A 3 -12.06 -4.58 5.34
N ALA A 4 -13.31 -4.93 5.04
CA ALA A 4 -13.89 -4.74 3.71
C ALA A 4 -14.11 -3.25 3.38
N LEU A 5 -14.25 -2.40 4.39
CA LEU A 5 -14.42 -0.94 4.23
C LEU A 5 -13.22 -0.29 3.54
N ALA A 6 -12.04 -0.91 3.59
CA ALA A 6 -10.86 -0.39 2.91
C ALA A 6 -10.99 -0.45 1.38
N TYR A 7 -11.92 -1.26 0.85
CA TYR A 7 -12.01 -1.55 -0.59
C TYR A 7 -13.26 -0.95 -1.25
N ILE A 8 -14.01 -0.10 -0.55
CA ILE A 8 -15.20 0.57 -1.10
C ILE A 8 -14.94 2.07 -1.27
N PRO A 9 -15.66 2.75 -2.17
CA PRO A 9 -15.49 4.18 -2.39
C PRO A 9 -15.57 4.99 -1.09
N LEU A 10 -14.66 5.94 -0.92
CA LEU A 10 -14.50 6.70 0.32
C LEU A 10 -15.81 7.38 0.77
N ASN A 11 -16.59 7.84 -0.20
CA ASN A 11 -17.86 8.54 0.02
C ASN A 11 -19.00 7.64 0.52
N ILE A 12 -18.83 6.32 0.56
CA ILE A 12 -19.85 5.38 1.06
C ILE A 12 -19.36 4.57 2.27
N VAL A 13 -18.17 4.86 2.80
CA VAL A 13 -17.58 4.08 3.89
C VAL A 13 -18.41 4.16 5.17
N GLU A 14 -18.90 5.35 5.51
CA GLU A 14 -19.76 5.55 6.69
C GLU A 14 -21.07 4.77 6.56
N ASP A 15 -21.77 4.89 5.44
CA ASP A 15 -23.02 4.17 5.17
C ASP A 15 -22.83 2.65 5.26
N ALA A 16 -21.75 2.13 4.68
CA ALA A 16 -21.43 0.70 4.74
C ALA A 16 -21.07 0.24 6.17
N CYS A 17 -20.46 1.12 6.98
CA CYS A 17 -20.18 0.84 8.38
C CYS A 17 -21.48 0.67 9.17
N ILE A 18 -22.49 1.51 8.93
CA ILE A 18 -23.82 1.41 9.54
C ILE A 18 -24.47 0.06 9.18
N VAL A 19 -24.47 -0.32 7.90
CA VAL A 19 -25.02 -1.62 7.47
C VAL A 19 -24.31 -2.79 8.15
N ILE A 20 -22.98 -2.70 8.31
CA ILE A 20 -22.20 -3.70 9.05
C ILE A 20 -22.67 -3.79 10.51
N MET A 21 -22.91 -2.66 11.17
CA MET A 21 -23.38 -2.63 12.55
C MET A 21 -24.77 -3.26 12.70
N GLU A 22 -25.70 -2.97 11.79
CA GLU A 22 -27.06 -3.50 11.82
C GLU A 22 -27.12 -5.03 11.72
N ILE A 23 -26.24 -5.63 10.93
CA ILE A 23 -26.18 -7.09 10.75
C ILE A 23 -25.25 -7.78 11.75
N THR A 24 -24.52 -7.02 12.58
CA THR A 24 -23.61 -7.57 13.59
C THR A 24 -24.42 -8.13 14.76
N PRO A 25 -24.14 -9.36 15.24
CA PRO A 25 -24.81 -9.91 16.40
C PRO A 25 -24.67 -9.00 17.64
N GLN A 26 -25.78 -8.78 18.33
CA GLN A 26 -25.82 -7.98 19.56
C GLN A 26 -25.15 -8.74 20.71
N GLN A 27 -23.82 -8.59 20.80
CA GLN A 27 -22.99 -9.08 21.90
C GLN A 27 -22.10 -7.94 22.38
N GLU A 28 -21.87 -7.87 23.68
CA GLU A 28 -21.08 -6.82 24.34
C GLU A 28 -19.71 -6.62 23.68
N LYS A 29 -18.97 -7.72 23.46
CA LYS A 29 -17.65 -7.69 22.82
C LYS A 29 -17.66 -7.13 21.40
N PHE A 30 -18.73 -7.35 20.64
CA PHE A 30 -18.84 -6.79 19.30
C PHE A 30 -19.12 -5.29 19.36
N SER A 31 -19.91 -4.85 20.33
CA SER A 31 -20.20 -3.44 20.55
C SER A 31 -18.92 -2.68 20.92
N GLU A 32 -18.15 -3.18 21.90
CA GLU A 32 -16.85 -2.61 22.28
C GLU A 32 -15.87 -2.53 21.11
N PHE A 33 -15.82 -3.58 20.26
CA PHE A 33 -14.97 -3.59 19.09
C PHE A 33 -15.39 -2.54 18.05
N ILE A 34 -16.70 -2.40 17.82
CA ILE A 34 -17.24 -1.44 16.86
C ILE A 34 -16.99 -0.01 17.35
N ASP A 35 -17.23 0.27 18.62
CA ASP A 35 -16.96 1.58 19.22
C ASP A 35 -15.49 1.96 19.06
N TYR A 36 -14.58 1.04 19.42
CA TYR A 36 -13.15 1.22 19.20
C TYR A 36 -12.81 1.46 17.72
N PHE A 37 -13.40 0.68 16.81
CA PHE A 37 -13.12 0.81 15.38
C PHE A 37 -13.55 2.19 14.86
N VAL A 38 -14.74 2.64 15.20
CA VAL A 38 -15.26 3.95 14.79
C VAL A 38 -14.39 5.06 15.36
N GLU A 39 -14.07 5.03 16.65
CA GLU A 39 -13.24 6.07 17.28
C GLU A 39 -11.85 6.14 16.67
N GLN A 40 -11.19 5.00 16.47
CA GLN A 40 -9.78 4.99 16.06
C GLN A 40 -9.57 5.09 14.54
N TRP A 41 -10.49 4.57 13.73
CA TRP A 41 -10.29 4.43 12.29
C TRP A 41 -11.24 5.26 11.44
N MET A 42 -12.36 5.75 11.99
CA MET A 42 -13.31 6.60 11.28
C MET A 42 -13.22 8.06 11.74
N HIS A 43 -13.18 8.30 13.05
CA HIS A 43 -13.25 9.65 13.62
C HIS A 43 -11.91 10.21 14.10
N ASN A 44 -10.85 9.41 14.14
CA ASN A 44 -9.54 9.88 14.56
C ASN A 44 -8.92 10.80 13.49
N PRO A 45 -8.70 12.09 13.78
CA PRO A 45 -8.14 13.02 12.81
C PRO A 45 -6.68 12.70 12.44
N LEU A 46 -5.96 11.91 13.26
CA LEU A 46 -4.60 11.44 12.96
C LEU A 46 -4.60 10.23 12.02
N LEU A 47 -5.70 9.48 11.94
CA LEU A 47 -5.88 8.28 11.12
C LEU A 47 -7.14 8.41 10.25
N PRO A 48 -7.21 9.42 9.36
CA PRO A 48 -8.40 9.63 8.54
C PRO A 48 -8.67 8.44 7.62
N THR A 49 -9.92 8.21 7.27
CA THR A 49 -10.36 7.11 6.38
C THR A 49 -9.56 7.04 5.08
N ALA A 50 -9.19 8.19 4.51
CA ALA A 50 -8.39 8.28 3.30
C ALA A 50 -6.97 7.69 3.41
N LEU A 51 -6.44 7.56 4.63
CA LEU A 51 -5.12 7.00 4.89
C LEU A 51 -5.08 5.48 4.68
N TRP A 52 -6.13 4.78 5.10
CA TRP A 52 -6.20 3.32 5.06
C TRP A 52 -7.12 2.77 3.97
N ASN A 53 -7.94 3.61 3.34
CA ASN A 53 -8.75 3.21 2.20
C ASN A 53 -7.87 2.96 0.97
N VAL A 54 -8.06 1.81 0.33
CA VAL A 54 -7.31 1.32 -0.82
C VAL A 54 -8.20 1.08 -2.06
N ASN A 55 -9.44 1.61 -2.08
CA ASN A 55 -10.39 1.42 -3.18
C ASN A 55 -9.80 1.82 -4.53
N ASP A 56 -9.14 2.98 -4.58
CA ASP A 56 -8.54 3.54 -5.79
C ASP A 56 -7.09 3.08 -6.02
N GLN A 57 -6.56 2.21 -5.15
CA GLN A 57 -5.21 1.71 -5.28
C GLN A 57 -5.17 0.58 -6.33
N ARG A 58 -4.38 0.83 -7.39
CA ARG A 58 -4.15 -0.14 -8.48
C ARG A 58 -3.44 -1.41 -7.97
N HIS A 59 -2.61 -1.27 -6.94
CA HIS A 59 -1.90 -2.37 -6.30
C HIS A 59 -2.55 -2.66 -4.94
N ARG A 60 -3.43 -3.66 -4.91
CA ARG A 60 -4.19 -4.07 -3.72
C ARG A 60 -3.41 -4.98 -2.76
N THR A 61 -2.16 -5.29 -3.10
CA THR A 61 -1.24 -6.11 -2.31
C THR A 61 0.13 -5.46 -2.25
N ASN A 62 0.97 -5.91 -1.33
CA ASN A 62 2.35 -5.47 -1.16
C ASN A 62 3.32 -6.01 -2.22
N ASN A 63 2.85 -6.73 -3.25
CA ASN A 63 3.69 -7.40 -4.26
C ASN A 63 4.74 -6.48 -4.91
N VAL A 64 4.39 -5.21 -5.16
CA VAL A 64 5.34 -4.23 -5.75
C VAL A 64 6.46 -3.91 -4.77
N ALA A 65 6.11 -3.71 -3.49
CA ALA A 65 7.08 -3.47 -2.43
C ALA A 65 7.96 -4.70 -2.18
N GLU A 66 7.37 -5.90 -2.15
CA GLU A 66 8.10 -7.16 -2.05
C GLU A 66 9.06 -7.37 -3.22
N GLY A 67 8.60 -7.11 -4.45
CA GLY A 67 9.42 -7.20 -5.65
C GLY A 67 10.59 -6.22 -5.63
N TRP A 68 10.35 -4.98 -5.20
CA TRP A 68 11.40 -3.97 -5.03
C TRP A 68 12.40 -4.38 -3.95
N ASN A 69 11.94 -4.82 -2.78
CA ASN A 69 12.79 -5.31 -1.70
C ASN A 69 13.64 -6.51 -2.15
N SER A 70 13.05 -7.45 -2.88
CA SER A 70 13.77 -8.61 -3.43
C SER A 70 14.87 -8.19 -4.41
N LYS A 71 14.57 -7.25 -5.32
CA LYS A 71 15.56 -6.68 -6.24
C LYS A 71 16.69 -5.99 -5.48
N LEU A 72 16.37 -5.16 -4.50
CA LEU A 72 17.37 -4.44 -3.69
C LEU A 72 18.26 -5.42 -2.90
N ASN A 73 17.66 -6.42 -2.25
CA ASN A 73 18.41 -7.46 -1.54
C ASN A 73 19.39 -8.21 -2.47
N ARG A 74 18.97 -8.49 -3.71
CA ARG A 74 19.85 -9.08 -4.72
C ARG A 74 20.98 -8.14 -5.16
N MET A 75 20.72 -6.83 -5.26
CA MET A 75 21.77 -5.83 -5.56
C MET A 75 22.78 -5.71 -4.43
N ILE A 76 22.31 -5.76 -3.18
CA ILE A 76 23.15 -5.68 -1.98
C ILE A 76 23.99 -6.96 -1.82
N GLY A 77 23.41 -8.13 -2.09
CA GLY A 77 24.12 -9.41 -2.12
C GLY A 77 24.65 -9.91 -0.77
N ARG A 78 24.28 -9.27 0.34
CA ARG A 78 24.66 -9.67 1.71
C ARG A 78 23.61 -9.25 2.73
N GLN A 79 23.51 -10.00 3.82
CA GLN A 79 22.48 -9.80 4.85
C GLN A 79 22.71 -8.54 5.70
N GLN A 80 23.97 -8.12 5.89
CA GLN A 80 24.34 -6.95 6.69
C GLN A 80 25.27 -6.02 5.88
N PRO A 81 24.71 -5.13 5.05
CA PRO A 81 25.51 -4.15 4.33
C PRO A 81 26.03 -3.05 5.25
N ASN A 82 27.28 -2.62 4.99
CA ASN A 82 27.74 -1.33 5.51
C ASN A 82 27.02 -0.18 4.79
N GLY A 83 26.99 1.00 5.42
CA GLY A 83 26.25 2.16 4.91
C GLY A 83 26.68 2.59 3.50
N GLN A 84 27.97 2.50 3.17
CA GLN A 84 28.49 2.87 1.85
C GLN A 84 27.92 1.98 0.73
N LEU A 85 27.83 0.67 0.96
CA LEU A 85 27.22 -0.22 -0.02
C LEU A 85 25.73 0.06 -0.16
N LEU A 86 25.03 0.28 0.96
CA LEU A 86 23.61 0.57 0.93
C LEU A 86 23.34 1.86 0.13
N ASP A 87 24.09 2.93 0.40
CA ASP A 87 24.02 4.20 -0.34
C ASP A 87 24.25 4.00 -1.84
N LYS A 88 25.29 3.24 -2.22
CA LYS A 88 25.55 2.91 -3.62
C LYS A 88 24.36 2.18 -4.27
N CYS A 89 23.87 1.11 -3.66
CA CYS A 89 22.76 0.33 -4.21
C CYS A 89 21.48 1.15 -4.35
N LEU A 90 21.20 2.03 -3.39
CA LEU A 90 20.03 2.93 -3.44
C LEU A 90 20.17 3.96 -4.58
N LYS A 91 21.36 4.55 -4.78
CA LYS A 91 21.63 5.45 -5.91
C LYS A 91 21.50 4.75 -7.25
N ASP A 92 22.04 3.54 -7.37
CA ASP A 92 21.96 2.73 -8.59
C ASP A 92 20.49 2.40 -8.93
N GLU A 93 19.67 2.07 -7.92
CA GLU A 93 18.25 1.78 -8.10
C GLU A 93 17.45 3.02 -8.48
N ALA A 94 17.70 4.16 -7.82
CA ALA A 94 17.06 5.43 -8.15
C ALA A 94 17.35 5.84 -9.61
N ASN A 95 18.61 5.74 -10.04
CA ASN A 95 19.00 6.02 -11.42
C ASN A 95 18.27 5.10 -12.41
N ASN A 96 18.17 3.80 -12.11
CA ASN A 96 17.43 2.85 -12.95
C ASN A 96 15.95 3.25 -13.07
N ILE A 97 15.30 3.61 -11.97
CA ILE A 97 13.91 4.08 -11.98
C ILE A 97 13.75 5.32 -12.85
N PHE A 98 14.63 6.31 -12.72
CA PHE A 98 14.61 7.51 -13.58
C PHE A 98 14.74 7.16 -15.07
N HIS A 99 15.65 6.24 -15.41
CA HIS A 99 15.78 5.75 -16.78
C HIS A 99 14.51 5.06 -17.28
N VAL A 100 13.89 4.20 -16.46
CA VAL A 100 12.65 3.51 -16.81
C VAL A 100 11.49 4.48 -17.03
N ILE A 101 11.33 5.48 -16.15
CA ILE A 101 10.29 6.50 -16.29
C ILE A 101 10.50 7.29 -17.58
N ARG A 102 11.72 7.80 -17.81
CA ARG A 102 12.07 8.54 -19.03
C ARG A 102 11.83 7.69 -20.29
N SER A 103 12.25 6.43 -20.31
CA SER A 103 12.01 5.54 -21.46
C SER A 103 10.53 5.27 -21.70
N ARG A 104 9.68 5.27 -20.66
CA ARG A 104 8.21 5.18 -20.83
C ARG A 104 7.63 6.45 -21.43
N GLU A 105 8.05 7.62 -20.94
CA GLU A 105 7.63 8.92 -21.48
C GLU A 105 8.01 9.07 -22.96
N LEU A 106 9.18 8.56 -23.35
CA LEU A 106 9.66 8.56 -24.74
C LEU A 106 9.07 7.43 -25.61
N GLY A 107 8.26 6.53 -25.05
CA GLY A 107 7.68 5.39 -25.79
C GLY A 107 8.67 4.29 -26.16
N GLU A 108 9.88 4.29 -25.59
CA GLU A 108 10.96 3.34 -25.88
C GLU A 108 10.94 2.11 -24.96
N PHE A 109 10.06 2.11 -23.96
CA PHE A 109 9.97 1.04 -22.97
C PHE A 109 9.47 -0.27 -23.59
N GLY A 110 10.30 -1.32 -23.55
CA GLY A 110 9.95 -2.65 -24.06
C GLY A 110 10.32 -2.89 -25.52
N VAL A 111 10.99 -1.94 -26.20
CA VAL A 111 11.58 -2.17 -27.51
C VAL A 111 12.74 -3.16 -27.35
N LYS A 112 12.50 -4.44 -27.70
CA LYS A 112 13.56 -5.45 -27.73
C LYS A 112 14.67 -4.94 -28.65
N ARG A 113 15.91 -4.86 -28.15
CA ARG A 113 17.10 -4.63 -29.00
C ARG A 113 17.04 -5.63 -30.17
N LYS A 114 16.99 -5.12 -31.40
CA LYS A 114 17.21 -5.97 -32.58
C LYS A 114 18.61 -6.58 -32.43
N LYS A 115 18.67 -7.91 -32.49
CA LYS A 115 19.93 -8.66 -32.59
C LYS A 115 20.61 -8.32 -33.91
#